data_AF-A0A2E6A9L3-F1
#
_entry.id   AF-A0A2E6A9L3-F1
#
_cell.length_a   1.000
_cell.length_b   1.000
_cell.length_c   1.000
_cell.angle_alpha   90.00
_cell.angle_beta   90.00
_cell.angle_gamma   90.00
#
_symmetry.space_group_name_H-M   'P 1'
#
loop_
_entity.id
_entity.type
_entity.pdbx_description
1 polymer ?
#
loop_
_entity_poly.entity_id
_entity_poly.type
_entity_poly.pdbx_seq_one_letter_code
_entity_poly.pdbx_strand_id
1 'polypeptide(L)'
;MVADGHAWVYRKYNTDRSFREDEARARKAKRGLRSSPHAIAPWDWHRGARSQKGVGRLISRGKEDAAEPECGSRRHCREMRTCAEAKYHLERFGLTRLDGDGDGIPCETICRDD
;
A
#
# COMPACT_ATOMS: atom_id res chain seq x y z
N MET A 1 16.06 26.09 14.03
CA MET A 1 15.06 25.07 13.59
C MET A 1 15.53 24.23 12.39
N VAL A 2 15.60 24.77 11.16
CA VAL A 2 16.10 24.05 9.97
C VAL A 2 17.63 23.96 9.98
N ALA A 3 18.34 25.06 10.25
CA ALA A 3 19.80 25.10 10.34
C ALA A 3 20.38 24.17 11.42
N ASP A 4 19.61 23.92 12.47
CA ASP A 4 19.94 23.01 13.58
C ASP A 4 19.61 21.54 13.25
N GLY A 5 18.98 21.27 12.11
CA GLY A 5 18.65 19.92 11.66
C GLY A 5 17.43 19.30 12.34
N HIS A 6 16.52 20.11 12.89
CA HIS A 6 15.28 19.64 13.52
C HIS A 6 14.07 19.64 12.58
N ALA A 7 14.20 20.13 11.36
CA ALA A 7 13.11 20.22 10.39
C ALA A 7 13.59 19.95 8.97
N TRP A 8 12.68 19.53 8.10
CA TRP A 8 12.91 19.39 6.67
C TRP A 8 12.27 20.52 5.88
N VAL A 9 12.88 20.87 4.75
CA VAL A 9 12.37 21.90 3.86
C VAL A 9 11.44 21.27 2.83
N TYR A 10 10.16 21.63 2.88
CA TYR A 10 9.19 21.13 1.92
C TYR A 10 9.26 21.89 0.60
N ARG A 11 9.90 21.28 -0.40
CA ARG A 11 10.23 21.95 -1.68
C ARG A 11 9.03 22.30 -2.56
N LYS A 12 7.86 21.69 -2.35
CA LYS A 12 6.67 21.90 -3.22
C LYS A 12 6.10 23.32 -3.13
N TYR A 13 6.16 23.92 -1.94
CA TYR A 13 5.59 25.24 -1.67
C TYR A 13 6.60 26.25 -1.13
N ASN A 14 7.83 25.82 -0.81
CA ASN A 14 8.87 26.71 -0.30
C ASN A 14 9.71 27.31 -1.45
N THR A 15 9.50 28.60 -1.70
CA THR A 15 10.25 29.43 -2.65
C THR A 15 11.50 30.07 -2.04
N ASP A 16 11.57 30.19 -0.72
CA ASP A 16 12.69 30.83 -0.03
C ASP A 16 13.96 29.99 -0.13
N ARG A 17 15.03 30.65 -0.60
CA ARG A 17 16.32 30.02 -0.85
C ARG A 17 17.12 29.82 0.44
N SER A 18 16.92 30.67 1.45
CA SER A 18 17.58 30.63 2.76
C SER A 18 17.39 29.27 3.46
N PHE A 19 16.17 28.74 3.46
CA PHE A 19 15.89 27.45 4.08
C PHE A 19 16.62 26.29 3.39
N ARG A 20 16.85 26.38 2.07
CA ARG A 20 17.61 25.34 1.33
C ARG A 20 19.08 25.32 1.76
N GLU A 21 19.64 26.50 2.01
CA GLU A 21 21.01 26.66 2.49
C GLU A 21 21.14 26.17 3.95
N ASP A 22 20.14 26.45 4.78
CA ASP A 22 20.06 25.93 6.15
C ASP A 22 19.97 24.40 6.20
N GLU A 23 19.14 23.78 5.36
CA GLU A 23 19.04 22.32 5.30
C GLU A 23 20.36 21.69 4.81
N ALA A 24 21.02 22.30 3.82
CA ALA A 24 22.33 21.86 3.35
C ALA A 24 23.38 21.92 4.45
N ARG A 25 23.40 23.00 5.23
CA ARG A 25 24.28 23.19 6.39
C ARG A 25 24.00 22.14 7.47
N ALA A 26 22.74 21.90 7.82
CA ALA A 26 22.34 20.90 8.80
C ALA A 26 22.71 19.46 8.35
N ARG A 27 22.52 19.15 7.07
CA ARG A 27 22.92 17.87 6.46
C ARG A 27 24.42 17.63 6.52
N LYS A 28 25.22 18.64 6.14
CA LYS A 28 26.68 18.56 6.16
C LYS A 28 27.20 18.38 7.58
N ALA A 29 26.59 19.09 8.53
CA ALA A 29 26.96 19.04 9.94
C ALA A 29 26.37 17.83 10.70
N LYS A 30 25.53 17.00 10.05
CA LYS A 30 24.81 15.87 10.67
C LYS A 30 24.15 16.26 12.00
N ARG A 31 23.52 17.44 12.04
CA ARG A 31 22.87 17.96 13.26
C ARG A 31 21.46 17.40 13.42
N GLY A 32 21.07 17.11 14.66
CA GLY A 32 19.71 16.70 15.01
C GLY A 32 19.22 15.47 14.24
N LEU A 33 18.00 15.54 13.68
CA LEU A 33 17.39 14.45 12.92
C LEU A 33 18.22 14.05 11.69
N ARG A 34 19.12 14.93 11.20
CA ARG A 34 19.99 14.61 10.04
C ARG A 34 21.14 13.67 10.36
N SER A 35 21.42 13.39 11.64
CA SER A 35 22.44 12.41 12.05
C SER A 35 21.96 10.98 11.93
N SER A 36 20.66 10.75 12.15
CA SER A 36 20.10 9.40 12.15
C SER A 36 19.92 8.86 10.73
N PRO A 37 20.42 7.65 10.41
CA PRO A 37 20.21 7.02 9.12
C PRO A 37 18.76 6.59 8.89
N HIS A 38 17.92 6.54 9.93
CA HIS A 38 16.51 6.17 9.86
C HIS A 38 15.57 7.37 9.82
N ALA A 39 16.08 8.61 9.84
CA ALA A 39 15.24 9.79 9.75
C ALA A 39 14.67 9.95 8.33
N ILE A 40 13.35 9.80 8.21
CA ILE A 40 12.59 9.93 6.96
C ILE A 40 11.65 11.13 7.05
N ALA A 41 11.59 11.94 5.99
CA ALA A 41 10.70 13.10 5.98
C ALA A 41 9.23 12.66 6.05
N PRO A 42 8.31 13.43 6.67
CA PRO A 42 6.93 13.02 6.85
C PRO A 42 6.24 12.70 5.52
N TRP A 43 6.52 13.48 4.48
CA TRP A 43 5.99 13.23 3.14
C TRP A 43 6.59 11.98 2.48
N ASP A 44 7.79 11.55 2.86
CA ASP A 44 8.36 10.29 2.40
C ASP A 44 7.70 9.11 3.13
N TRP A 45 7.44 9.25 4.44
CA TRP A 45 6.66 8.28 5.22
C TRP A 45 5.26 8.07 4.62
N HIS A 46 4.54 9.15 4.32
CA HIS A 46 3.22 9.08 3.69
C HIS A 46 3.25 8.46 2.29
N ARG A 47 4.36 8.57 1.55
CA ARG A 47 4.54 7.93 0.23
C ARG A 47 4.93 6.46 0.33
N GLY A 48 4.94 5.88 1.52
CA GLY A 48 5.33 4.49 1.74
C GLY A 48 6.83 4.25 1.59
N ALA A 49 7.65 5.31 1.59
CA ALA A 49 9.11 5.18 1.61
C ALA A 49 9.55 4.72 3.01
N ARG A 50 9.45 3.40 3.25
CA ARG A 50 10.11 2.77 4.39
C ARG A 50 11.61 2.78 4.11
N SER A 51 12.42 3.10 5.12
CA SER A 51 13.88 2.99 5.03
C SER A 51 14.26 1.51 4.83
N GLN A 52 14.21 1.04 3.58
CA GLN A 52 14.63 -0.30 3.18
C GLN A 52 15.92 -0.17 2.39
N LYS A 53 17.03 -0.04 3.13
CA LYS A 53 18.31 -0.53 2.60
C LYS A 53 18.30 -2.05 2.75
N GLY A 54 17.99 -2.73 1.65
CA GLY A 54 18.10 -4.17 1.51
C GLY A 54 16.77 -4.82 1.16
N VAL A 55 16.72 -5.40 -0.05
CA VAL A 55 15.65 -6.26 -0.58
C VAL A 55 14.36 -5.52 -0.99
N GLY A 56 14.36 -4.92 -2.18
CA GLY A 56 13.13 -4.35 -2.75
C GLY A 56 13.17 -3.99 -4.23
N ARG A 57 14.15 -4.49 -5.00
CA ARG A 57 14.20 -4.32 -6.46
C ARG A 57 14.54 -5.61 -7.18
N LEU A 58 13.81 -6.68 -6.84
CA LEU A 58 13.78 -7.93 -7.63
C LEU A 58 12.38 -8.55 -7.73
N ILE A 59 11.31 -7.83 -7.36
CA ILE A 59 9.95 -8.21 -7.78
C ILE A 59 9.59 -7.40 -9.03
N SER A 60 10.38 -7.66 -10.08
CA SER A 60 9.85 -7.73 -11.42
C SER A 60 8.60 -8.59 -11.36
N ARG A 61 7.51 -8.10 -11.96
CA ARG A 61 6.18 -8.72 -11.97
C ARG A 61 6.27 -10.13 -12.55
N GLY A 62 6.65 -11.06 -11.68
CA GLY A 62 6.70 -12.50 -11.86
C GLY A 62 5.29 -13.00 -11.81
N LYS A 63 4.90 -13.54 -12.94
CA LYS A 63 3.69 -14.28 -13.20
C LYS A 63 3.65 -15.53 -12.32
N GLU A 64 2.42 -15.99 -12.04
CA GLU A 64 2.02 -17.36 -11.68
C GLU A 64 2.59 -17.99 -10.40
N ASP A 65 1.82 -17.89 -9.30
CA ASP A 65 1.77 -18.92 -8.26
C ASP A 65 0.30 -19.36 -8.10
N ALA A 66 0.09 -20.67 -8.09
CA ALA A 66 -1.18 -21.33 -7.84
C ALA A 66 -1.66 -20.96 -6.44
N ALA A 67 -2.49 -19.91 -6.36
CA ALA A 67 -3.11 -19.53 -5.12
C ALA A 67 -4.09 -20.63 -4.70
N GLU A 68 -3.76 -21.35 -3.64
CA GLU A 68 -4.80 -21.80 -2.71
C GLU A 68 -5.77 -20.63 -2.54
N PRO A 69 -7.08 -20.86 -2.64
CA PRO A 69 -8.06 -19.78 -2.56
C PRO A 69 -7.95 -19.15 -1.17
N GLU A 70 -7.13 -18.10 -1.06
CA GLU A 70 -6.93 -17.39 0.20
C GLU A 70 -8.23 -16.67 0.53
N CYS A 71 -8.74 -16.99 1.71
CA CYS A 71 -9.88 -16.35 2.34
C CYS A 71 -9.69 -14.83 2.34
N GLY A 72 -10.29 -14.13 1.38
CA GLY A 72 -10.33 -12.67 1.36
C GLY A 72 -9.60 -11.97 0.23
N SER A 73 -9.02 -12.71 -0.74
CA SER A 73 -8.56 -12.12 -2.00
C SER A 73 -9.72 -11.79 -2.96
N ARG A 74 -10.85 -12.50 -2.85
CA ARG A 74 -12.05 -12.31 -3.67
C ARG A 74 -13.27 -12.08 -2.78
N ARG A 75 -13.63 -10.81 -2.56
CA ARG A 75 -14.76 -10.38 -1.71
C ARG A 75 -15.91 -9.78 -2.51
N HIS A 76 -15.69 -9.53 -3.80
CA HIS A 76 -16.68 -8.95 -4.69
C HIS A 76 -16.96 -9.88 -5.87
N CYS A 77 -18.19 -9.87 -6.37
CA CYS A 77 -18.58 -10.64 -7.56
C CYS A 77 -17.70 -10.37 -8.79
N ARG A 78 -17.18 -9.15 -8.93
CA ARG A 78 -16.28 -8.76 -10.04
C ARG A 78 -14.93 -9.47 -10.03
N GLU A 79 -14.53 -10.03 -8.89
CA GLU A 79 -13.23 -10.70 -8.71
C GLU A 79 -13.34 -12.22 -8.98
N MET A 80 -14.56 -12.76 -9.04
CA MET A 80 -14.85 -14.15 -9.38
C MET A 80 -15.37 -14.20 -10.81
N ARG A 81 -15.05 -15.26 -11.54
CA ARG A 81 -15.43 -15.38 -12.97
C ARG A 81 -16.36 -16.55 -13.25
N THR A 82 -16.57 -17.43 -12.28
CA THR A 82 -17.38 -18.63 -12.43
C THR A 82 -18.32 -18.80 -11.24
N CYS A 83 -19.51 -19.35 -11.48
CA CYS A 83 -20.50 -19.57 -10.43
C CYS A 83 -20.01 -20.58 -9.38
N ALA A 84 -19.31 -21.65 -9.80
CA ALA A 84 -18.73 -22.65 -8.89
C ALA A 84 -17.70 -22.05 -7.91
N GLU A 85 -16.88 -21.11 -8.38
CA GLU A 85 -15.94 -20.38 -7.53
C GLU A 85 -16.68 -19.52 -6.50
N ALA A 86 -17.72 -18.78 -6.91
CA ALA A 86 -18.52 -17.98 -6.01
C ALA A 86 -19.21 -18.81 -4.92
N LYS A 87 -19.80 -19.97 -5.29
CA LYS A 87 -20.40 -20.95 -4.35
C LYS A 87 -19.37 -21.46 -3.35
N TYR A 88 -18.19 -21.85 -3.83
CA TYR A 88 -17.09 -22.29 -2.98
C TYR A 88 -16.66 -21.23 -1.97
N HIS A 89 -16.60 -19.96 -2.36
CA HIS A 89 -16.24 -18.86 -1.46
C HIS A 89 -17.35 -18.54 -0.45
N LEU A 90 -18.63 -18.70 -0.82
CA LEU A 90 -19.77 -18.56 0.10
C LEU A 90 -19.74 -19.65 1.17
N GLU A 91 -19.56 -20.92 0.78
CA GLU A 91 -19.57 -22.06 1.70
C GLU A 91 -18.31 -22.13 2.57
N ARG A 92 -17.12 -21.94 1.96
CA ARG A 92 -15.85 -22.13 2.67
C ARG A 92 -15.49 -20.95 3.57
N PHE A 93 -15.89 -19.74 3.20
CA PHE A 93 -15.50 -18.51 3.91
C PHE A 93 -16.68 -17.75 4.52
N GLY A 94 -17.91 -18.23 4.34
CA GLY A 94 -19.10 -17.63 4.94
C GLY A 94 -19.36 -16.20 4.46
N LEU A 95 -19.00 -15.89 3.21
CA LEU A 95 -19.12 -14.55 2.65
C LEU A 95 -20.57 -14.24 2.24
N THR A 96 -21.46 -14.11 3.23
CA THR A 96 -22.89 -13.79 3.03
C THR A 96 -23.14 -12.50 2.25
N ARG A 97 -22.14 -11.61 2.14
CA ARG A 97 -22.21 -10.41 1.30
C ARG A 97 -22.28 -10.69 -0.21
N LEU A 98 -21.93 -11.90 -0.65
CA LEU A 98 -22.04 -12.31 -2.06
C LEU A 98 -23.47 -12.71 -2.43
N ASP A 99 -24.27 -13.08 -1.44
CA ASP A 99 -25.66 -13.52 -1.55
C ASP A 99 -26.55 -12.40 -0.98
N GLY A 100 -27.00 -11.50 -1.86
CA GLY A 100 -27.69 -10.28 -1.47
C GLY A 100 -29.15 -10.49 -1.06
N ASP A 101 -29.77 -11.55 -1.57
CA ASP A 101 -31.16 -11.95 -1.36
C ASP A 101 -31.31 -13.15 -0.41
N GLY A 102 -30.22 -13.82 -0.05
CA GLY A 102 -30.19 -14.88 0.95
C GLY A 102 -30.73 -16.20 0.43
N ASP A 103 -30.70 -16.41 -0.89
CA ASP A 103 -31.24 -17.60 -1.56
C ASP A 103 -30.21 -18.74 -1.67
N GLY A 104 -28.97 -18.49 -1.22
CA GLY A 104 -27.84 -19.43 -1.31
C GLY A 104 -27.08 -19.38 -2.64
N ILE A 105 -27.45 -18.48 -3.56
CA ILE A 105 -26.80 -18.29 -4.86
C ILE A 105 -25.95 -17.01 -4.82
N PRO A 106 -24.62 -17.12 -4.67
CA PRO A 106 -23.76 -15.96 -4.65
C PRO A 106 -23.63 -15.36 -6.04
N CYS A 107 -23.60 -14.03 -6.12
CA CYS A 107 -23.33 -13.30 -7.36
C CYS A 107 -24.31 -13.64 -8.50
N GLU A 108 -25.55 -13.16 -8.37
CA GLU A 108 -26.66 -13.24 -9.35
C GLU A 108 -26.27 -12.90 -10.81
N THR A 109 -25.22 -12.10 -11.02
CA THR A 109 -24.74 -11.72 -12.35
C THR A 109 -23.92 -12.80 -13.04
N ILE A 110 -23.37 -13.76 -12.30
CA ILE A 110 -22.52 -14.86 -12.80
C ILE A 110 -23.26 -16.19 -12.71
N CYS A 111 -24.14 -16.36 -11.71
CA CYS A 111 -24.92 -17.58 -11.48
C CYS A 111 -26.32 -17.56 -12.14
N ARG A 112 -26.60 -16.61 -13.05
CA ARG A 112 -27.93 -16.47 -13.69
C ARG A 112 -28.29 -17.57 -14.69
N ASP A 113 -27.30 -18.36 -15.13
CA ASP A 113 -27.37 -19.30 -16.25
C ASP A 113 -27.09 -20.77 -15.85
N ASP A 114 -27.19 -21.13 -14.56
CA ASP A 114 -27.00 -22.51 -14.04
C ASP A 114 -28.31 -23.10 -13.50
#